data_AF-A0A830D5C4-F1
#
_entry.id   AF-A0A830D5C4-F1
#
_cell.length_a   1.000
_cell.length_b   1.000
_cell.length_c   1.000
_cell.angle_alpha   90.00
_cell.angle_beta   90.00
_cell.angle_gamma   90.00
#
_symmetry.space_group_name_H-M   'P 1'
#
loop_
_entity.id
_entity.type
_entity.pdbx_description
1 polymer ?
#
loop_
_entity_poly.entity_id
_entity_poly.type
_entity_poly.pdbx_seq_one_letter_code
_entity_poly.pdbx_strand_id
1 'polypeptide(L)' 'MPASISIIECHRDEVCELPPKAEILAWSNKIRIEMFTYGDHVMGIQGHPEYNKDIVLHLIDRLFNRNIIKVKFGCA' A
#
# COMPACT_ATOMS: atom_id res chain seq x y z
N MET A 1 16.90 2.79 -12.45
CA MET A 1 15.53 2.60 -11.94
C MET A 1 14.71 3.84 -12.26
N PRO A 2 13.38 3.74 -12.48
CA PRO A 2 12.55 4.92 -12.70
C PRO A 2 12.57 5.83 -11.47
N ALA A 3 12.45 7.15 -11.69
CA ALA A 3 12.44 8.13 -10.61
C ALA A 3 11.15 8.10 -9.77
N SER A 4 10.08 7.53 -10.32
CA SER A 4 8.80 7.34 -9.64
C SER A 4 8.04 6.15 -10.24
N ILE A 5 7.13 5.58 -9.44
CA ILE A 5 6.26 4.47 -9.83
C ILE A 5 4.86 4.70 -9.26
N SER A 6 3.86 4.07 -9.85
CA SER A 6 2.49 4.06 -9.32
C SER A 6 2.19 2.68 -8.76
N ILE A 7 1.89 2.62 -7.46
CA ILE A 7 1.54 1.39 -6.75
C ILE A 7 0.21 1.59 -6.03
N ILE A 8 -0.60 0.54 -5.99
CA ILE A 8 -1.88 0.53 -5.27
C ILE A 8 -1.59 0.34 -3.78
N GLU A 9 -2.18 1.18 -2.94
CA GLU A 9 -2.04 1.12 -1.47
C GLU A 9 -3.40 0.75 -0.85
N CYS A 10 -3.43 -0.26 0.03
CA CYS A 10 -4.66 -0.69 0.70
C CYS A 10 -4.36 -1.35 2.05
N HIS A 11 -4.26 -0.56 3.11
CA HIS A 11 -4.09 -1.03 4.48
C HIS A 11 -4.75 -0.06 5.47
N ARG A 12 -4.78 -0.43 6.75
CA ARG A 12 -5.32 0.42 7.83
C ARG A 12 -4.22 1.04 8.66
N ASP A 13 -3.18 0.26 8.91
CA ASP A 13 -2.05 0.64 9.74
C ASP A 13 -0.91 1.10 8.83
N GLU A 14 -0.08 2.02 9.31
CA GLU A 14 1.08 2.51 8.57
C GLU A 14 2.37 2.34 9.40
N VAL A 15 3.48 2.08 8.72
CA VAL A 15 4.81 2.11 9.34
C VAL A 15 5.25 3.56 9.50
N CYS A 16 5.29 4.02 10.76
CA CYS A 16 5.73 5.38 11.09
C CYS A 16 7.24 5.50 11.36
N GLU A 17 7.86 4.41 11.81
CA GLU A 17 9.26 4.38 12.27
C GLU A 17 9.95 3.09 11.81
N LEU A 18 11.24 3.22 11.50
CA LEU A 18 12.09 2.10 11.10
C LEU A 18 13.15 1.82 12.18
N PRO A 19 13.62 0.58 12.30
CA PRO A 19 14.76 0.28 13.16
C PRO A 19 16.02 1.03 12.66
N PRO A 20 17.01 1.32 13.53
CA PRO A 20 18.13 2.23 13.22
C PRO A 20 19.01 1.88 12.01
N LYS A 21 18.93 0.65 11.50
CA LYS A 21 19.74 0.15 10.36
C LYS A 21 18.92 -0.04 9.08
N ALA A 22 17.65 0.34 9.09
CA ALA A 22 16.83 0.29 7.90
C ALA A 22 16.87 1.61 7.14
N GLU A 23 16.78 1.53 5.82
CA GLU A 23 16.87 2.67 4.91
C GLU A 23 15.60 2.78 4.08
N ILE A 24 15.08 4.00 3.93
CA ILE A 24 13.89 4.28 3.10
C ILE A 24 14.30 4.25 1.63
N LEU A 25 13.58 3.47 0.83
CA LEU A 25 13.79 3.36 -0.62
C LEU A 25 12.78 4.19 -1.42
N ALA A 26 11.56 4.36 -0.89
CA ALA A 26 10.49 5.11 -1.54
C ALA A 26 9.56 5.75 -0.51
N TRP A 27 8.94 6.87 -0.90
CA TRP A 27 7.97 7.64 -0.12
C TRP A 27 6.94 8.29 -1.05
N SER A 28 5.81 8.70 -0.49
CA SER A 28 4.79 9.49 -1.16
C SER A 28 4.46 10.74 -0.34
N ASN A 29 3.61 11.61 -0.89
CA ASN A 29 3.11 12.77 -0.12
C ASN A 29 2.19 12.36 1.05
N LYS A 30 1.68 11.12 1.03
CA LYS A 30 0.75 10.60 2.03
C LYS A 30 1.47 9.75 3.07
N ILE A 31 2.36 8.86 2.64
CA ILE A 31 3.07 7.91 3.49
C ILE A 31 4.57 8.13 3.36
N ARG A 32 5.23 8.34 4.50
CA ARG A 32 6.68 8.64 4.54
C ARG A 32 7.57 7.41 4.28
N ILE A 33 7.09 6.21 4.58
CA ILE A 33 7.85 4.96 4.49
C ILE A 33 7.10 3.99 3.57
N GLU A 34 7.16 4.17 2.25
CA GLU A 34 6.46 3.26 1.32
C GLU A 34 7.24 1.96 1.13
N MET A 35 8.56 2.08 1.05
CA MET A 35 9.49 0.95 0.91
C MET A 35 10.73 1.17 1.75
N PHE A 36 11.28 0.09 2.30
CA PHE A 36 12.54 0.15 3.03
C PHE A 36 13.36 -1.13 2.83
N THR A 37 14.66 -1.05 3.08
CA THR A 37 15.55 -2.22 3.19
C THR A 37 16.17 -2.30 4.57
N TYR A 38 16.58 -3.50 4.99
CA TYR A 38 17.43 -3.73 6.16
C TYR A 38 18.67 -4.50 5.71
N GLY A 39 19.77 -3.77 5.48
CA GLY A 39 20.94 -4.31 4.79
C GLY A 39 20.55 -4.95 3.45
N ASP A 40 21.19 -6.07 3.11
CA ASP A 40 21.00 -6.75 1.82
C ASP A 40 20.03 -7.95 1.88
N HIS A 41 19.31 -8.12 2.99
CA HIS A 41 18.58 -9.36 3.28
C HIS A 41 17.08 -9.21 3.28
N VAL A 42 16.56 -8.02 3.61
CA VAL A 42 15.13 -7.78 3.82
C VAL A 42 14.73 -6.51 3.11
N MET A 43 13.66 -6.58 2.33
CA MET A 43 12.98 -5.43 1.76
C MET A 43 11.50 -5.50 2.16
N GLY A 44 10.95 -4.37 2.61
CA GLY A 44 9.54 -4.19 2.91
C GLY A 44 8.90 -3.16 1.99
N ILE A 45 7.64 -3.39 1.62
CA ILE A 45 6.81 -2.46 0.86
C ILE A 45 5.40 -2.43 1.48
N GLN A 46 4.83 -1.24 1.68
CA GLN A 46 3.46 -1.07 2.20
C GLN A 46 2.40 -1.11 1.09
N GLY A 47 2.77 -0.65 -0.11
CA GLY A 47 1.94 -0.82 -1.30
C GLY A 47 1.86 -2.28 -1.78
N HIS A 48 0.88 -2.56 -2.62
CA HIS A 48 0.60 -3.87 -3.20
C HIS A 48 1.01 -3.91 -4.69
N PRO A 49 2.29 -4.13 -5.03
CA PRO A 49 2.73 -4.28 -6.42
C PRO A 49 2.09 -5.51 -7.11
N GLU A 50 1.55 -6.44 -6.33
CA GLU A 50 0.79 -7.60 -6.79
C GLU A 50 -0.67 -7.28 -7.13
N TYR A 51 -1.17 -6.10 -6.78
CA TYR A 51 -2.54 -5.69 -7.08
C TYR A 51 -2.67 -5.04 -8.45
N ASN A 52 -3.82 -5.30 -9.06
CA ASN A 52 -4.36 -4.52 -10.16
C ASN A 52 -5.74 -3.94 -9.75
N LYS A 53 -6.33 -3.14 -10.63
CA LYS A 53 -7.62 -2.50 -10.35
C LYS A 53 -8.74 -3.51 -10.07
N ASP A 54 -8.75 -4.64 -10.77
CA ASP A 54 -9.81 -5.65 -10.63
C ASP A 54 -9.77 -6.27 -9.23
N ILE A 55 -8.59 -6.60 -8.72
CA ILE A 55 -8.42 -7.11 -7.35
C ILE A 55 -8.99 -6.13 -6.32
N VAL A 56 -8.72 -4.83 -6.48
CA VAL A 56 -9.23 -3.80 -5.57
C VAL A 56 -10.75 -3.70 -5.64
N LEU A 57 -11.32 -3.69 -6.85
CA LEU A 57 -12.78 -3.62 -7.03
C LEU A 57 -13.46 -4.84 -6.41
N HIS A 58 -12.94 -6.05 -6.64
CA HIS A 58 -13.43 -7.27 -6.01
C HIS A 58 -13.34 -7.21 -4.48
N LEU A 59 -12.27 -6.63 -3.91
CA LEU A 59 -12.13 -6.45 -2.47
C LEU A 59 -13.19 -5.49 -1.92
N ILE A 60 -13.41 -4.35 -2.60
CA ILE A 60 -14.43 -3.36 -2.22
C ILE A 60 -15.81 -3.99 -2.22
N ASP A 61 -16.19 -4.71 -3.29
CA ASP A 61 -17.48 -5.39 -3.38
C ASP A 61 -17.67 -6.40 -2.25
N ARG A 62 -16.64 -7.18 -1.94
CA ARG A 62 -16.68 -8.16 -0.84
C ARG A 62 -16.87 -7.49 0.52
N LEU A 63 -16.18 -6.37 0.76
CA LEU A 63 -16.31 -5.62 2.02
C LEU A 63 -17.67 -4.94 2.15
N PHE A 64 -18.21 -4.42 1.05
CA PHE A 64 -19.54 -3.82 1.00
C PHE A 64 -20.62 -4.86 1.28
N ASN A 65 -20.58 -6.01 0.60
CA ASN A 65 -21.54 -7.11 0.78
C ASN A 65 -21.51 -7.70 2.21
N ARG A 66 -20.43 -7.49 2.96
CA ARG A 66 -20.30 -7.88 4.37
C ARG A 66 -20.69 -6.76 5.35
N ASN A 67 -21.21 -5.64 4.86
CA ASN A 67 -21.52 -4.44 5.64
C ASN A 67 -20.34 -3.88 6.46
N ILE A 68 -19.10 -4.15 6.03
CA ILE A 68 -17.88 -3.61 6.66
C ILE A 68 -17.66 -2.16 6.22
N ILE A 69 -18.00 -1.85 4.97
CA ILE A 69 -18.00 -0.48 4.42
C ILE A 69 -19.41 -0.12 3.95
N LYS A 70 -19.77 1.16 4.06
CA LYS A 70 -21.12 1.66 3.75
C LYS A 70 -21.24 2.35 2.40
N VAL A 71 -20.11 2.68 1.77
CA VAL A 71 -20.07 3.41 0.51
C VAL A 71 -19.63 2.45 -0.59
N LYS A 72 -20.43 2.35 -1.64
CA LYS A 72 -20.06 1.64 -2.87
C LYS A 72 -19.33 2.62 -3.79
N PHE A 73 -18.10 2.29 -4.16
CA PHE A 73 -17.38 3.04 -5.20
C PHE A 73 -18.02 2.74 -6.57
N GLY A 74 -18.31 3.77 -7.36
CA GLY A 74 -18.72 3.61 -8.77
C GLY A 74 -20.22 3.58 -9.07
N CYS A 75 -21.10 3.95 -8.14
CA CYS A 75 -22.47 4.32 -8.49
C CYS A 75 -22.57 5.85 -8.65
N ALA A 76 -22.66 6.30 -9.90
CA ALA A 76 -23.38 7.53 -10.26
C ALA A 76 -24.86 7.19 -10.46
#